data_AF-A0A820N925-F1
#
_entry.id   AF-A0A820N925-F1
#
_cell.length_a   1.000
_cell.length_b   1.000
_cell.length_c   1.000
_cell.angle_alpha   90.00
_cell.angle_beta   90.00
_cell.angle_gamma   90.00
#
_symmetry.space_group_name_H-M   'P 1'
#
loop_
_entity.id
_entity.type
_entity.pdbx_description
1 polymer ?
#
loop_
_entity_poly.entity_id
_entity_poly.type
_entity_poly.pdbx_seq_one_letter_code
_entity_poly.pdbx_strand_id
1 'polypeptide(L)'
;MIVLLNSTNLKFLAILIDCLHMLAYNNEEVKLIIEASNAPQQLLNILDRTNYEKLIWTITRLLRVLSTCSSLKIMLVSKNTVQILEKQLYQPISLRVQQNCLQILRNLSDQAVKLENLDSLIRLLIDLLRTNDFVTVSCSVGILSNLTCNNQYNKTIL
;
A
#
# COMPACT_ATOMS: atom_id res chain seq x y z
N MET A 1 -21.47 -0.81 -7.24
CA MET A 1 -20.71 -1.17 -6.01
C MET A 1 -19.81 -0.05 -5.52
N ILE A 2 -18.97 0.55 -6.37
CA ILE A 2 -18.02 1.61 -5.97
C ILE A 2 -18.69 2.81 -5.27
N VAL A 3 -19.87 3.23 -5.73
CA VAL A 3 -20.66 4.32 -5.10
C VAL A 3 -20.94 4.08 -3.60
N LEU A 4 -20.96 2.82 -3.16
CA LEU A 4 -21.24 2.44 -1.77
C LEU A 4 -20.05 2.68 -0.82
N LEU A 5 -18.87 3.04 -1.34
CA LEU A 5 -17.70 3.43 -0.52
C LEU A 5 -17.94 4.73 0.27
N ASN A 6 -19.00 5.49 -0.04
CA ASN A 6 -19.42 6.67 0.72
C ASN A 6 -20.09 6.34 2.07
N SER A 7 -20.33 5.05 2.38
CA SER A 7 -20.92 4.64 3.65
C SER A 7 -20.01 4.94 4.84
N THR A 8 -20.59 5.27 5.99
CA THR A 8 -19.85 5.46 7.26
C THR A 8 -19.76 4.18 8.10
N ASN A 9 -20.48 3.12 7.72
CA ASN A 9 -20.49 1.87 8.48
C ASN A 9 -19.24 1.04 8.18
N LEU A 10 -18.30 1.00 9.12
CA LEU A 10 -16.99 0.34 8.95
C LEU A 10 -17.09 -1.17 8.67
N LYS A 11 -18.08 -1.86 9.24
CA LYS A 11 -18.29 -3.30 9.00
C LYS A 11 -18.81 -3.56 7.59
N PHE A 12 -19.74 -2.73 7.14
CA PHE A 12 -20.25 -2.77 5.77
C PHE A 12 -19.14 -2.47 4.75
N LEU A 13 -18.33 -1.43 4.99
CA LEU A 13 -17.20 -1.10 4.13
C LEU A 13 -16.21 -2.26 4.01
N ALA A 14 -15.92 -2.97 5.12
CA ALA A 14 -15.02 -4.11 5.08
C ALA A 14 -15.55 -5.21 4.15
N ILE A 15 -16.86 -5.52 4.20
CA ILE A 15 -17.49 -6.49 3.30
C ILE A 15 -17.44 -6.00 1.85
N LEU A 16 -17.85 -4.76 1.60
CA LEU A 16 -17.87 -4.16 0.27
C LEU A 16 -16.49 -4.20 -0.40
N ILE A 17 -15.45 -3.84 0.35
CA ILE A 17 -14.07 -3.79 -0.15
C ILE A 17 -13.51 -5.19 -0.37
N ASP A 18 -13.88 -6.17 0.47
CA ASP A 18 -13.51 -7.57 0.22
C ASP A 18 -14.16 -8.10 -1.07
N CYS A 19 -15.42 -7.71 -1.37
CA CYS A 19 -16.03 -8.02 -2.65
C CYS A 19 -15.29 -7.38 -3.83
N LEU A 20 -14.88 -6.11 -3.72
CA LEU A 20 -14.07 -5.43 -4.75
C LEU A 20 -12.71 -6.13 -4.95
N HIS A 21 -12.06 -6.58 -3.88
CA HIS A 21 -10.85 -7.40 -3.97
C HIS A 21 -11.09 -8.68 -4.76
N MET A 22 -12.15 -9.43 -4.45
CA MET A 22 -12.46 -10.69 -5.13
C MET A 22 -12.73 -10.48 -6.62
N LEU A 23 -13.38 -9.38 -7.00
CA LEU A 23 -13.63 -9.03 -8.39
C LEU A 23 -12.36 -8.58 -9.13
N ALA A 24 -11.47 -7.84 -8.46
CA ALA A 24 -10.25 -7.30 -9.07
C ALA A 24 -9.09 -8.32 -9.15
N TYR A 25 -9.12 -9.37 -8.32
CA TYR A 25 -8.09 -10.39 -8.29
C TYR A 25 -8.00 -11.11 -9.64
N ASN A 26 -6.84 -11.05 -10.30
CA ASN A 26 -6.59 -11.59 -11.64
C ASN A 26 -7.56 -11.08 -12.73
N ASN A 27 -8.12 -9.88 -12.58
CA ASN A 27 -9.01 -9.28 -13.57
C ASN A 27 -8.60 -7.82 -13.86
N GLU A 28 -7.90 -7.60 -14.97
CA GLU A 28 -7.41 -6.27 -15.36
C GLU A 28 -8.54 -5.31 -15.73
N GLU A 29 -9.64 -5.78 -16.33
CA GLU A 29 -10.78 -4.94 -16.68
C GLU A 29 -11.41 -4.32 -15.43
N VAL A 30 -11.60 -5.12 -14.37
CA VAL A 30 -12.11 -4.60 -13.08
C VAL A 30 -11.14 -3.60 -12.46
N LYS A 31 -9.82 -3.82 -12.57
CA LYS A 31 -8.83 -2.86 -12.09
C LYS A 31 -8.93 -1.52 -12.82
N LEU A 32 -9.11 -1.54 -14.15
CA LEU A 32 -9.32 -0.33 -14.95
C LEU A 32 -10.63 0.39 -14.59
N ILE A 33 -11.70 -0.35 -14.30
CA ILE A 33 -12.97 0.23 -13.81
C ILE A 33 -12.77 0.91 -12.45
N ILE A 34 -12.01 0.28 -11.55
CA ILE A 34 -11.65 0.87 -10.26
C ILE A 34 -10.79 2.12 -10.47
N GLU A 35 -9.81 2.08 -11.37
CA GLU A 35 -8.93 3.19 -11.71
C GLU A 35 -9.71 4.40 -12.24
N ALA A 36 -10.66 4.18 -13.15
CA ALA A 36 -11.50 5.22 -13.74
C ALA A 36 -12.51 5.85 -12.74
N SER A 37 -12.57 5.32 -11.51
CA SER A 37 -13.49 5.78 -10.47
C SER A 37 -12.76 6.57 -9.36
N ASN A 38 -13.52 7.14 -8.41
CA ASN A 38 -12.93 7.76 -7.23
C ASN A 38 -12.51 6.75 -6.13
N ALA A 39 -12.65 5.43 -6.38
CA ALA A 39 -12.39 4.41 -5.38
C ALA A 39 -10.96 4.45 -4.81
N PRO A 40 -9.86 4.58 -5.62
CA PRO A 40 -8.51 4.61 -5.08
C PRO A 40 -8.31 5.72 -4.04
N GLN A 41 -8.79 6.93 -4.35
CA GLN A 41 -8.68 8.06 -3.40
C GLN A 41 -9.51 7.81 -2.14
N GLN A 42 -10.72 7.29 -2.27
CA GLN A 42 -11.58 7.00 -1.12
C GLN A 42 -10.99 5.92 -0.22
N LEU A 43 -10.42 4.86 -0.80
CA LEU A 43 -9.75 3.80 -0.05
C LEU A 43 -8.58 4.35 0.77
N LEU A 44 -7.76 5.23 0.18
CA LEU A 44 -6.63 5.87 0.86
C LEU A 44 -7.11 6.80 1.99
N ASN A 45 -8.17 7.58 1.75
CA ASN A 45 -8.74 8.46 2.77
C ASN A 45 -9.31 7.67 3.96
N ILE A 46 -9.93 6.52 3.71
CA ILE A 46 -10.44 5.63 4.76
C ILE A 46 -9.26 4.99 5.52
N LEU A 47 -8.26 4.49 4.79
CA LEU A 47 -7.06 3.87 5.37
C LEU A 47 -6.31 4.81 6.31
N ASP A 48 -6.18 6.09 5.93
CA ASP A 48 -5.44 7.08 6.72
C ASP A 48 -6.11 7.47 8.04
N ARG A 49 -7.41 7.16 8.20
CA ARG A 49 -8.23 7.61 9.34
C ARG A 49 -8.77 6.48 10.22
N THR A 50 -8.92 5.28 9.66
CA THR A 50 -9.54 4.16 10.38
C THR A 50 -8.53 3.43 11.25
N ASN A 51 -8.98 3.00 12.44
CA ASN A 51 -8.26 2.07 13.32
C ASN A 51 -8.92 0.68 13.35
N TYR A 52 -9.98 0.47 12.56
CA TYR A 52 -10.69 -0.80 12.53
C TYR A 52 -9.90 -1.83 11.71
N GLU A 53 -9.18 -2.72 12.41
CA GLU A 53 -8.22 -3.66 11.83
C GLU A 53 -8.77 -4.45 10.65
N LYS A 54 -10.02 -4.95 10.74
CA LYS A 54 -10.60 -5.76 9.66
C LYS A 54 -10.75 -4.95 8.38
N LEU A 55 -11.13 -3.67 8.49
CA LEU A 55 -11.26 -2.76 7.37
C LEU A 55 -9.90 -2.37 6.78
N ILE A 56 -8.91 -2.07 7.63
CA ILE A 56 -7.51 -1.83 7.22
C ILE A 56 -7.00 -3.03 6.41
N TRP A 57 -7.22 -4.24 6.91
CA TRP A 57 -6.82 -5.47 6.25
C TRP A 57 -7.51 -5.66 4.89
N THR A 58 -8.82 -5.42 4.78
CA THR A 58 -9.51 -5.52 3.48
C THR A 58 -9.04 -4.46 2.48
N ILE A 59 -8.80 -3.22 2.94
CA ILE A 59 -8.27 -2.14 2.09
C ILE A 59 -6.88 -2.50 1.57
N THR A 60 -5.97 -2.87 2.48
CA THR A 60 -4.58 -3.21 2.10
C THR A 60 -4.52 -4.46 1.22
N ARG A 61 -5.43 -5.43 1.39
CA ARG A 61 -5.57 -6.55 0.45
C ARG A 61 -5.93 -6.08 -0.96
N LEU A 62 -6.94 -5.22 -1.11
CA LEU A 62 -7.34 -4.68 -2.41
C LEU A 62 -6.21 -3.84 -3.01
N LEU A 63 -5.61 -2.91 -2.25
CA LEU A 63 -4.51 -2.08 -2.71
C LEU A 63 -3.31 -2.92 -3.19
N ARG A 64 -3.03 -4.06 -2.56
CA ARG A 64 -1.97 -4.97 -3.04
C ARG A 64 -2.26 -5.48 -4.46
N VAL A 65 -3.49 -5.87 -4.75
CA VAL A 65 -3.90 -6.32 -6.10
C VAL A 65 -3.84 -5.18 -7.11
N LEU A 66 -4.26 -3.97 -6.70
CA LEU A 66 -4.22 -2.79 -7.57
C LEU A 66 -2.79 -2.32 -7.87
N SER A 67 -1.88 -2.43 -6.91
CA SER A 67 -0.48 -2.00 -7.04
C SER A 67 0.34 -2.80 -8.06
N THR A 68 -0.17 -3.94 -8.55
CA THR A 68 0.50 -4.72 -9.61
C THR A 68 0.15 -4.22 -11.02
N CYS A 69 -0.87 -3.37 -11.17
CA CYS A 69 -1.28 -2.83 -12.45
C CYS A 69 -0.49 -1.54 -12.76
N SER A 70 0.10 -1.45 -13.96
CA SER A 70 1.08 -0.40 -14.30
C SER A 70 0.51 1.03 -14.21
N SER A 71 -0.71 1.25 -14.69
CA SER A 71 -1.37 2.55 -14.68
C SER A 71 -1.75 2.97 -13.24
N LEU A 72 -2.38 2.07 -12.51
CA LEU A 72 -2.71 2.24 -11.08
C LEU A 72 -1.48 2.48 -10.21
N LYS A 73 -0.34 1.85 -10.50
CA LYS A 73 0.90 2.05 -9.75
C LYS A 73 1.30 3.53 -9.73
N ILE A 74 1.34 4.17 -10.90
CA ILE A 74 1.70 5.58 -11.05
C ILE A 74 0.68 6.46 -10.31
N MET A 75 -0.62 6.16 -10.46
CA MET A 75 -1.68 6.88 -9.76
C MET A 75 -1.57 6.76 -8.23
N LEU A 76 -1.28 5.56 -7.70
CA LEU A 76 -1.17 5.36 -6.26
C LEU A 76 0.03 6.12 -5.69
N VAL A 77 1.18 6.12 -6.38
CA VAL A 77 2.35 6.90 -5.98
C VAL A 77 2.05 8.40 -5.95
N SER A 78 1.30 8.93 -6.92
CA SER A 78 0.93 10.36 -6.93
C SER A 78 -0.11 10.75 -5.86
N LYS A 79 -0.75 9.78 -5.19
CA LYS A 79 -1.79 9.99 -4.16
C LYS A 79 -1.29 9.80 -2.73
N ASN A 80 -0.01 10.00 -2.47
CA ASN A 80 0.62 9.84 -1.15
C ASN A 80 0.47 8.43 -0.54
N THR A 81 0.26 7.40 -1.36
CA THR A 81 0.07 6.03 -0.86
C THR A 81 1.28 5.56 -0.06
N VAL A 82 2.49 5.94 -0.46
CA VAL A 82 3.74 5.56 0.23
C VAL A 82 3.75 6.09 1.66
N GLN A 83 3.43 7.37 1.85
CA GLN A 83 3.40 8.03 3.15
C GLN A 83 2.27 7.50 4.04
N ILE A 84 1.10 7.21 3.46
CA ILE A 84 -0.02 6.59 4.21
C ILE A 84 0.39 5.20 4.70
N LEU A 85 1.04 4.38 3.87
CA LEU A 85 1.49 3.05 4.25
C LEU A 85 2.64 3.10 5.28
N GLU A 86 3.58 4.03 5.13
CA GLU A 86 4.62 4.28 6.12
C GLU A 86 4.00 4.61 7.48
N LYS A 87 3.07 5.57 7.53
CA LYS A 87 2.35 5.92 8.76
C LYS A 87 1.66 4.70 9.39
N GLN A 88 1.05 3.82 8.58
CA GLN A 88 0.43 2.58 9.07
C GLN A 88 1.45 1.61 9.68
N LEU A 89 2.66 1.50 9.10
CA LEU A 89 3.71 0.62 9.63
C LEU A 89 4.26 1.09 11.00
N TYR A 90 4.10 2.35 11.35
CA TYR A 90 4.41 2.88 12.69
C TYR A 90 3.29 2.64 13.73
N GLN A 91 2.10 2.20 13.31
CA GLN A 91 0.99 1.90 14.21
C GLN A 91 1.05 0.45 14.71
N PRO A 92 0.44 0.13 15.88
CA PRO A 92 0.21 -1.25 16.28
C PRO A 92 -0.77 -1.92 15.30
N ILE A 93 -0.23 -2.70 14.37
CA ILE A 93 -0.99 -3.42 13.34
C ILE A 93 -0.74 -4.92 13.42
N SER A 94 -1.67 -5.71 12.88
CA SER A 94 -1.49 -7.16 12.78
C SER A 94 -0.43 -7.51 11.72
N LEU A 95 0.26 -8.64 11.91
CA LEU A 95 1.30 -9.11 10.98
C LEU A 95 0.80 -9.20 9.54
N ARG A 96 -0.46 -9.64 9.34
CA ARG A 96 -1.08 -9.72 8.02
C ARG A 96 -1.28 -8.36 7.34
N VAL A 97 -1.55 -7.30 8.12
CA VAL A 97 -1.64 -5.93 7.59
C VAL A 97 -0.25 -5.42 7.27
N GLN A 98 0.72 -5.62 8.16
CA GLN A 98 2.12 -5.24 7.93
C GLN A 98 2.66 -5.85 6.64
N GLN A 99 2.46 -7.16 6.43
CA GLN A 99 2.87 -7.86 5.22
C GLN A 99 2.19 -7.31 3.97
N ASN A 100 0.89 -6.99 4.03
CA ASN A 100 0.22 -6.32 2.89
C ASN A 100 0.85 -4.95 2.60
N CYS A 101 1.08 -4.13 3.62
CA CYS A 101 1.69 -2.80 3.47
C CYS A 101 3.06 -2.89 2.79
N LEU A 102 3.93 -3.80 3.25
CA LEU A 102 5.26 -4.00 2.66
C LEU A 102 5.17 -4.54 1.23
N GLN A 103 4.24 -5.43 0.93
CA GLN A 103 4.03 -5.93 -0.44
C GLN A 103 3.55 -4.83 -1.39
N ILE A 104 2.65 -3.94 -0.93
CA ILE A 104 2.24 -2.77 -1.71
C ILE A 104 3.44 -1.84 -1.94
N LEU A 105 4.16 -1.45 -0.88
CA LEU A 105 5.34 -0.59 -0.98
C LEU A 105 6.37 -1.16 -1.96
N ARG A 106 6.62 -2.48 -1.92
CA ARG A 106 7.51 -3.16 -2.86
C ARG A 106 7.04 -2.99 -4.30
N ASN A 107 5.75 -3.19 -4.56
CA ASN A 107 5.18 -3.01 -5.90
C ASN A 107 5.24 -1.56 -6.39
N LEU A 108 5.16 -0.57 -5.49
CA LEU A 108 5.21 0.86 -5.84
C LEU A 108 6.64 1.43 -5.93
N SER A 109 7.60 0.77 -5.28
CA SER A 109 8.94 1.33 -5.00
C SER A 109 9.76 1.73 -6.23
N ASP A 110 9.61 1.04 -7.36
CA ASP A 110 10.27 1.37 -8.63
C ASP A 110 9.80 2.72 -9.21
N GLN A 111 8.57 3.12 -8.90
CA GLN A 111 8.05 4.45 -9.24
C GLN A 111 8.27 5.46 -8.12
N ALA A 112 8.20 5.01 -6.86
CA ALA A 112 8.35 5.85 -5.68
C ALA A 112 9.77 6.38 -5.48
N VAL A 113 10.81 5.81 -6.12
CA VAL A 113 12.19 6.31 -6.05
C VAL A 113 12.35 7.79 -6.47
N LYS A 114 11.38 8.33 -7.19
CA LYS A 114 11.31 9.74 -7.61
C LYS A 114 10.72 10.67 -6.55
N LEU A 115 10.18 10.14 -5.45
CA LEU A 115 9.63 10.92 -4.35
C LEU A 115 10.75 11.48 -3.48
N GLU A 116 10.50 12.65 -2.91
CA GLU A 116 11.31 13.24 -1.84
C GLU A 116 10.81 12.77 -0.46
N ASN A 117 11.60 13.03 0.59
CA ASN A 117 11.27 12.76 2.00
C ASN A 117 11.01 11.28 2.31
N LEU A 118 11.83 10.39 1.74
CA LEU A 118 11.76 8.93 2.01
C LEU A 118 12.66 8.47 3.16
N ASP A 119 13.35 9.39 3.83
CA ASP A 119 14.36 9.11 4.86
C ASP A 119 13.82 8.26 6.00
N SER A 120 12.65 8.63 6.53
CA SER A 120 12.00 7.89 7.62
C SER A 120 11.61 6.49 7.17
N LEU A 121 11.02 6.35 5.97
CA LEU A 121 10.69 5.04 5.41
C LEU A 121 11.93 4.17 5.21
N ILE A 122 13.02 4.72 4.67
CA ILE A 122 14.27 3.98 4.46
C ILE A 122 14.83 3.47 5.78
N ARG A 123 14.88 4.32 6.82
CA ARG A 123 15.33 3.92 8.17
C ARG A 123 14.45 2.82 8.76
N LEU A 124 13.13 2.95 8.66
CA LEU A 124 12.18 1.93 9.10
C LEU A 124 12.44 0.59 8.41
N LEU A 125 12.66 0.59 7.09
CA LEU A 125 12.93 -0.63 6.32
C LEU A 125 14.26 -1.29 6.72
N ILE A 126 15.29 -0.51 7.04
CA ILE A 126 16.57 -1.02 7.57
C ILE A 126 16.35 -1.71 8.92
N ASP A 127 15.57 -1.10 9.81
CA ASP A 127 15.27 -1.71 11.11
C ASP A 127 14.47 -3.03 10.97
N LEU A 128 13.55 -3.09 10.01
CA LEU A 128 12.79 -4.30 9.70
C LEU A 128 13.65 -5.48 9.20
N LEU A 129 14.88 -5.23 8.73
CA LEU A 129 15.84 -6.29 8.35
C LEU A 129 16.31 -7.13 9.56
N ARG A 130 16.15 -6.62 10.78
CA ARG A 130 16.55 -7.33 12.01
C ARG A 130 15.49 -8.35 12.49
N THR A 131 14.33 -8.40 11.83
CA THR A 131 13.25 -9.31 12.22
C THR A 131 13.49 -10.73 11.69
N ASN A 132 12.88 -11.72 12.32
CA ASN A 132 12.94 -13.12 11.88
C ASN A 132 11.83 -13.49 10.85
N ASP A 133 10.94 -12.54 10.50
CA ASP A 133 9.88 -12.80 9.52
C ASP A 133 10.43 -12.67 8.09
N PHE A 134 10.58 -13.82 7.43
CA PHE A 134 11.14 -13.89 6.08
C PHE A 134 10.42 -12.97 5.08
N VAL A 135 9.08 -12.88 5.16
CA VAL A 135 8.29 -12.04 4.25
C VAL A 135 8.61 -10.56 4.46
N THR A 136 8.70 -10.12 5.72
CA THR A 136 9.08 -8.76 6.09
C THR A 136 10.47 -8.41 5.60
N VAL A 137 11.46 -9.27 5.87
CA VAL A 137 12.86 -9.05 5.42
C VAL A 137 12.94 -9.00 3.90
N SER A 138 12.35 -9.98 3.21
CA SER A 138 12.38 -10.06 1.74
C SER A 138 11.72 -8.84 1.08
N CYS A 139 10.59 -8.36 1.61
CA CYS A 139 9.96 -7.16 1.10
C CYS A 139 10.81 -5.92 1.39
N SER A 140 11.37 -5.80 2.60
CA SER A 140 12.18 -4.63 2.99
C SER A 140 13.41 -4.48 2.13
N VAL A 141 14.14 -5.58 1.88
CA VAL A 141 15.29 -5.60 0.94
C VAL A 141 14.86 -5.19 -0.47
N GLY A 142 13.75 -5.74 -0.97
CA GLY A 142 13.24 -5.40 -2.30
C GLY A 142 12.86 -3.91 -2.45
N ILE A 143 12.23 -3.34 -1.42
CA ILE A 143 11.89 -1.91 -1.39
C ILE A 143 13.17 -1.07 -1.39
N LEU A 144 14.11 -1.34 -0.48
CA LEU A 144 15.39 -0.62 -0.39
C LEU A 144 16.18 -0.68 -1.70
N SER A 145 16.24 -1.85 -2.35
CA SER A 145 16.89 -2.03 -3.65
C SER A 145 16.31 -1.10 -4.71
N ASN A 146 14.99 -0.98 -4.80
CA ASN A 146 14.33 -0.10 -5.77
C ASN A 146 14.48 1.37 -5.40
N LEU A 147 14.31 1.74 -4.12
CA LEU A 147 14.41 3.13 -3.66
C LEU A 147 15.84 3.69 -3.76
N THR A 148 16.86 2.85 -3.75
CA THR A 148 18.26 3.28 -3.93
C THR A 148 18.75 3.18 -5.37
N CYS A 149 17.96 2.58 -6.27
CA CYS A 149 18.31 2.43 -7.67
C CYS A 149 18.43 3.79 -8.35
N ASN A 150 19.63 4.14 -8.82
CA ASN A 150 19.95 5.42 -9.45
C ASN A 150 19.58 6.67 -8.63
N ASN A 151 19.41 6.56 -7.31
CA ASN A 151 19.14 7.69 -6.42
C ASN A 151 20.28 7.86 -5.42
N GLN A 152 21.14 8.85 -5.67
CA GLN A 152 22.33 9.07 -4.84
C GLN A 152 21.99 9.54 -3.43
N TYR A 153 20.93 10.34 -3.26
CA TYR A 153 20.49 10.80 -1.96
C TYR A 153 19.99 9.63 -1.10
N ASN A 154 19.11 8.77 -1.63
CA ASN A 154 18.61 7.62 -0.87
C ASN A 154 19.74 6.65 -0.46
N LYS A 155 20.81 6.55 -1.26
CA LYS A 155 22.00 5.75 -0.90
C LYS A 155 22.79 6.32 0.28
N THR A 156 22.75 7.62 0.56
CA THR A 156 23.43 8.19 1.73
C THR A 156 22.71 7.91 3.05
N ILE A 157 21.50 7.37 2.99
CA ILE A 157 20.65 7.06 4.15
C ILE A 157 20.84 5.61 4.61
N LEU A 158 21.24 4.71 3.69
CA LEU A 158 21.65 3.33 4.01
C LEU A 158 22.83 3.30 4.98
#